data_AF-A0A1S0ZJ84-F1
#
_entry.id   AF-A0A1S0ZJ84-F1
#
_cell.length_a   1.000
_cell.length_b   1.000
_cell.length_c   1.000
_cell.angle_alpha   90.00
_cell.angle_beta   90.00
_cell.angle_gamma   90.00
#
_symmetry.space_group_name_H-M   'P 1'
#
loop_
_entity.id
_entity.type
_entity.pdbx_description
1 polymer ?
#
loop_
_entity_poly.entity_id
_entity_poly.type
_entity_poly.pdbx_seq_one_letter_code
_entity_poly.pdbx_strand_id
1 'polypeptide(L)'
;MHTAFSSPSSAPAAPLMPVSDTVHERFIRLPEVMHLCGLSRSTIYDLISREAFPKQISLGGKNVAWAQSEITAWMTDRIAERNRGYDA
;
A
#
# COMPACT_ATOMS: atom_id res chain seq x y z
N MET A 1 20.15 33.15 49.67
CA MET A 1 19.27 33.24 48.47
C MET A 1 20.03 32.64 47.29
N HIS A 2 20.02 31.31 47.14
CA HIS A 2 20.60 30.61 46.00
C HIS A 2 19.47 29.90 45.26
N THR A 3 19.20 30.35 44.04
CA THR A 3 18.10 29.87 43.19
C THR A 3 18.44 28.46 42.71
N ALA A 4 17.72 27.48 43.23
CA ALA A 4 17.61 26.17 42.60
C ALA A 4 16.86 26.34 41.28
N PHE A 5 17.57 26.27 40.14
CA PHE A 5 16.90 26.11 38.86
C PHE A 5 16.83 24.62 38.56
N SER A 6 15.69 24.07 38.94
CA SER A 6 15.29 22.69 38.66
C SER A 6 15.39 22.42 37.17
N SER A 7 16.19 21.43 36.78
CA SER A 7 15.98 20.74 35.52
C SER A 7 14.59 20.08 35.53
N PRO A 8 13.92 20.09 34.39
CA PRO A 8 13.34 18.85 33.91
C PRO A 8 14.07 18.41 32.64
N SER A 9 14.91 17.39 32.80
CA SER A 9 15.21 16.46 31.71
C SER A 9 13.90 15.75 31.37
N SER A 10 13.28 16.14 30.26
CA SER A 10 12.35 15.28 29.56
C SER A 10 12.44 15.63 28.10
N ALA A 11 13.29 14.89 27.40
CA ALA A 11 13.32 14.88 25.94
C ALA A 11 11.88 14.74 25.41
N PRO A 12 11.40 15.63 24.52
CA PRO A 12 10.29 15.26 23.69
C PRO A 12 10.80 14.13 22.80
N ALA A 13 10.16 12.98 22.94
CA ALA A 13 10.31 11.83 22.07
C ALA A 13 10.57 12.31 20.64
N ALA A 14 11.70 11.90 20.07
CA ALA A 14 11.89 11.98 18.64
C ALA A 14 10.59 11.47 18.01
N PRO A 15 9.98 12.20 17.05
CA PRO A 15 9.10 11.55 16.14
C PRO A 15 10.02 10.61 15.36
N LEU A 16 10.15 9.37 15.84
CA LEU A 16 10.29 8.23 14.97
C LEU A 16 9.02 8.22 14.13
N MET A 17 8.92 9.17 13.20
CA MET A 17 8.13 8.93 12.01
C MET A 17 8.73 7.64 11.49
N PRO A 18 7.97 6.53 11.41
CA PRO A 18 8.45 5.41 10.64
C PRO A 18 8.82 6.03 9.32
N VAL A 19 10.10 5.91 8.97
CA VAL A 19 10.61 6.24 7.64
C VAL A 19 9.57 5.66 6.72
N SER A 20 8.71 6.53 6.18
CA SER A 20 7.58 6.08 5.40
C SER A 20 8.30 5.67 4.16
N ASP A 21 8.59 4.36 4.06
CA ASP A 21 9.36 3.78 2.98
C ASP A 21 8.90 4.51 1.75
N THR A 22 9.79 5.29 1.17
CA THR A 22 9.54 5.99 -0.08
C THR A 22 9.55 4.90 -1.13
N VAL A 23 8.58 3.98 -1.04
CA VAL A 23 8.22 3.01 -2.03
C VAL A 23 7.84 3.89 -3.18
N HIS A 24 8.75 3.97 -4.14
CA HIS A 24 8.59 4.83 -5.29
C HIS A 24 7.23 4.51 -5.90
N GLU A 25 6.26 5.41 -5.72
CA GLU A 25 4.89 5.21 -6.16
C GLU A 25 4.91 5.23 -7.69
N ARG A 26 5.10 4.06 -8.28
CA ARG A 26 5.16 3.87 -9.73
C ARG A 26 3.83 3.35 -10.24
N PHE A 27 3.41 3.91 -11.36
CA PHE A 27 2.25 3.42 -12.08
C PHE A 27 2.64 2.22 -12.94
N ILE A 28 1.95 1.11 -12.74
CA ILE A 28 2.13 -0.12 -13.50
C ILE A 28 0.97 -0.32 -14.48
N ARG A 29 1.28 -0.86 -15.65
CA ARG A 29 0.29 -1.09 -16.72
C ARG A 29 -0.32 -2.49 -16.60
N LEU A 30 -1.42 -2.71 -17.30
CA LEU A 30 -2.11 -4.00 -17.34
C LEU A 30 -1.19 -5.23 -17.55
N PRO A 31 -0.21 -5.25 -18.48
CA PRO A 31 0.71 -6.38 -18.62
C PRO A 31 1.52 -6.67 -17.34
N GLU A 32 1.97 -5.63 -16.64
CA GLU A 32 2.71 -5.78 -15.39
C GLU A 32 1.78 -6.26 -14.27
N VAL A 33 0.57 -5.73 -14.19
CA VAL A 33 -0.44 -6.17 -13.21
C VAL A 33 -0.77 -7.66 -13.41
N MET A 34 -0.93 -8.11 -14.67
CA MET A 34 -1.13 -9.53 -14.99
C MET A 34 0.06 -10.38 -14.56
N HIS A 35 1.30 -9.89 -14.73
CA HIS A 35 2.50 -10.59 -14.31
C HIS A 35 2.62 -10.69 -12.79
N LEU A 36 2.38 -9.59 -12.07
CA LEU A 36 2.47 -9.53 -10.61
C LEU A 36 1.39 -10.36 -9.92
N CYS A 37 0.14 -10.21 -10.35
CA CYS A 37 -0.98 -10.94 -9.75
C CYS A 37 -1.09 -12.39 -10.25
N GLY A 38 -0.43 -12.73 -11.37
CA GLY A 38 -0.61 -14.02 -12.05
C GLY A 38 -2.02 -14.24 -12.59
N LEU A 39 -2.77 -13.16 -12.84
CA LEU A 39 -4.17 -13.20 -13.27
C LEU A 39 -4.32 -12.87 -14.74
N SER A 40 -5.32 -13.48 -15.36
CA SER A 40 -5.71 -13.13 -16.74
C SER A 40 -6.38 -11.75 -16.78
N ARG A 41 -6.28 -11.07 -17.92
CA ARG A 41 -6.97 -9.79 -18.16
C ARG A 41 -8.46 -9.83 -17.81
N SER A 42 -9.15 -10.90 -18.22
CA SER A 42 -10.59 -11.06 -17.95
C SER A 42 -10.87 -11.17 -16.46
N THR A 43 -10.02 -11.89 -15.72
CA THR A 43 -10.13 -12.01 -14.26
C THR A 43 -9.93 -10.66 -13.58
N ILE A 44 -8.95 -9.86 -14.03
CA ILE A 44 -8.74 -8.51 -13.49
C ILE A 44 -10.00 -7.67 -13.69
N TYR A 45 -10.59 -7.66 -14.90
CA TYR A 45 -11.82 -6.89 -15.14
C TYR A 45 -13.03 -7.42 -14.37
N ASP A 46 -13.16 -8.74 -14.17
CA ASP A 46 -14.20 -9.33 -13.33
C ASP A 46 -14.03 -8.90 -11.86
N LEU A 47 -12.80 -8.92 -11.33
CA LEU A 47 -12.53 -8.44 -9.97
C LEU A 47 -12.75 -6.93 -9.82
N ILE A 48 -12.39 -6.13 -10.83
CA ILE A 48 -12.72 -4.69 -10.87
C ILE A 48 -14.24 -4.50 -10.84
N SER A 49 -15.00 -5.30 -11.61
CA SER A 49 -16.46 -5.25 -11.60
C SER A 49 -17.08 -5.69 -10.27
N ARG A 50 -16.39 -6.54 -9.52
CA ARG A 50 -16.79 -6.97 -8.17
C ARG A 50 -16.26 -6.06 -7.07
N GLU A 51 -15.59 -4.96 -7.43
CA GLU A 51 -14.93 -4.06 -6.49
C GLU A 51 -13.89 -4.75 -5.59
N ALA A 52 -13.44 -5.94 -6.00
CA ALA A 52 -12.47 -6.78 -5.30
C ALA A 52 -11.04 -6.58 -5.82
N PHE A 53 -10.82 -5.57 -6.67
CA PHE A 53 -9.52 -5.19 -7.21
C PHE A 53 -9.34 -3.67 -7.18
N PRO A 54 -8.11 -3.18 -6.97
CA PRO A 54 -7.83 -1.75 -7.00
C PRO A 54 -8.24 -1.07 -8.32
N LYS A 55 -8.73 0.16 -8.19
CA LYS A 55 -9.29 0.92 -9.31
C LYS A 55 -8.19 1.36 -10.27
N GLN A 56 -8.49 1.31 -11.57
CA GLN A 56 -7.59 1.81 -12.59
C GLN A 56 -7.51 3.33 -12.56
N ILE A 57 -6.30 3.86 -12.62
CA ILE A 57 -5.97 5.28 -12.69
C ILE A 57 -5.77 5.65 -14.17
N SER A 58 -6.58 6.57 -14.66
CA SER A 58 -6.46 7.11 -16.02
C SER A 58 -5.34 8.15 -16.08
N LEU A 59 -4.24 7.83 -16.76
CA LEU A 59 -3.09 8.74 -16.94
C LEU A 59 -3.21 9.66 -18.16
N GLY A 60 -4.33 9.57 -18.89
CA GLY A 60 -4.66 10.43 -20.02
C GLY A 60 -4.97 9.67 -21.31
N GLY A 61 -6.04 10.08 -22.00
CA GLY A 61 -6.50 9.41 -23.23
C GLY A 61 -6.90 7.95 -22.99
N LYS A 62 -6.35 7.03 -23.80
CA LYS A 62 -6.59 5.57 -23.68
C LYS A 62 -5.64 4.87 -22.71
N ASN A 63 -4.84 5.62 -21.95
CA ASN A 63 -3.84 5.08 -21.06
C ASN A 63 -4.38 4.92 -19.64
N VAL A 64 -4.49 3.67 -19.20
CA VAL A 64 -4.81 3.30 -17.82
C VAL A 64 -3.59 2.66 -17.16
N ALA A 65 -3.47 2.86 -15.86
CA ALA A 65 -2.44 2.27 -15.02
C ALA A 65 -2.98 2.02 -13.61
N TRP A 66 -2.23 1.31 -12.78
CA TRP A 66 -2.54 1.06 -11.38
C TRP A 66 -1.36 1.52 -10.53
N ALA A 67 -1.61 1.98 -9.30
CA ALA A 67 -0.54 2.25 -8.36
C ALA A 67 0.07 0.92 -7.92
N GLN A 68 1.40 0.79 -8.01
CA GLN A 68 2.10 -0.41 -7.56
C GLN A 68 1.80 -0.71 -6.09
N SER A 69 1.74 0.31 -5.24
CA SER A 69 1.42 0.17 -3.83
C SER A 69 0.04 -0.42 -3.61
N GLU A 70 -0.97 -0.01 -4.38
CA GLU A 70 -2.32 -0.59 -4.30
C GLU A 70 -2.34 -2.07 -4.71
N ILE A 71 -1.65 -2.43 -5.79
CA ILE A 71 -1.55 -3.85 -6.19
C ILE A 71 -0.82 -4.67 -5.12
N THR A 72 0.26 -4.13 -4.54
CA THR A 72 1.04 -4.80 -3.49
C THR A 72 0.24 -4.97 -2.21
N ALA A 73 -0.51 -3.94 -1.80
CA ALA A 73 -1.41 -3.99 -0.66
C ALA A 73 -2.51 -5.03 -0.89
N TRP A 74 -3.11 -5.06 -2.08
CA TRP A 74 -4.12 -6.05 -2.45
C TRP A 74 -3.57 -7.49 -2.39
N MET A 75 -2.36 -7.74 -2.90
CA MET A 75 -1.73 -9.06 -2.78
C MET A 75 -1.50 -9.45 -1.31
N THR A 76 -1.06 -8.50 -0.49
CA THR A 76 -0.84 -8.70 0.95
C THR A 76 -2.13 -9.04 1.66
N ASP A 77 -3.21 -8.31 1.36
CA ASP A 77 -4.56 -8.57 1.87
C ASP A 77 -5.02 -9.98 1.48
N ARG A 78 -4.83 -10.37 0.21
CA ARG A 78 -5.17 -11.73 -0.25
C ARG A 78 -4.42 -12.84 0.48
N ILE A 79 -3.14 -12.62 0.78
CA ILE A 79 -2.31 -13.54 1.56
C ILE A 79 -2.77 -13.56 3.02
N ALA A 80 -3.09 -12.42 3.60
CA ALA A 80 -3.61 -12.31 4.97
C ALA A 80 -4.96 -13.01 5.12
N GLU A 81 -5.89 -12.81 4.18
CA GLU A 81 -7.16 -13.52 4.14
C GLU A 81 -6.98 -15.04 4.02
N ARG A 82 -6.01 -15.51 3.21
CA ARG A 82 -5.64 -16.93 3.15
C ARG A 82 -5.15 -17.44 4.52
N ASN A 83 -4.25 -16.69 5.16
CA ASN A 83 -3.71 -17.07 6.46
C ASN A 83 -4.77 -17.06 7.55
N ARG A 84 -5.74 -16.13 7.49
CA ARG A 84 -6.87 -16.05 8.42
C ARG A 84 -7.79 -17.26 8.34
N GLY A 85 -7.92 -17.88 7.17
CA GLY A 85 -8.67 -19.12 7.01
C GLY A 85 -8.01 -20.37 7.62
N TYR A 86 -6.76 -20.27 8.10
CA TYR A 86 -6.03 -21.38 8.72
C TYR A 86 -6.09 -21.34 10.27
N ASP A 87 -6.58 -20.24 10.85
CA ASP A 87 -6.71 -20.03 12.31
C ASP A 87 -8.16 -20.19 12.82
N ALA A 88 -9.05 -20.76 11.98
CA ALA A 88 -10.46 -20.99 12.29
C ALA A 88 -10.82 -22.47 12.37
#